data_AF-A0A6N8AY93-F1
#
_entry.id   AF-A0A6N8AY93-F1
#
_cell.length_a   1.000
_cell.length_b   1.000
_cell.length_c   1.000
_cell.angle_alpha   90.00
_cell.angle_beta   90.00
_cell.angle_gamma   90.00
#
_symmetry.space_group_name_H-M   'P 1'
#
loop_
_entity.id
_entity.type
_entity.pdbx_description
1 polymer ?
#
loop_
_entity_poly.entity_id
_entity_poly.type
_entity_poly.pdbx_seq_one_letter_code
_entity_poly.pdbx_strand_id
1 'polypeptide(L)'
;MKNTMRVMLAASLVLGFTACKKEEAAPAAEAQQALVAPAKDDDAGWRKYLQAVAVQNMGNITNNPYLYYLVPESDPEFAAKYERQVESATAAIGRGVSPGNMLAFGSSASSKMADLIETAFKGVQADSMKGVRVVYIGDAADNARVQTIVQPTGADYIFVEAK
;
A
#
# COMPACT_ATOMS: atom_id res chain seq x y z
N MET A 1 -56.66 20.99 -43.74
CA MET A 1 -55.80 20.32 -44.74
C MET A 1 -55.06 19.19 -44.04
N LYS A 2 -55.39 17.95 -44.41
CA LYS A 2 -54.67 16.71 -44.06
C LYS A 2 -53.58 16.51 -45.12
N ASN A 3 -52.41 15.99 -44.72
CA ASN A 3 -51.59 15.02 -45.47
C ASN A 3 -50.24 14.83 -44.77
N THR A 4 -49.51 13.72 -44.76
CA THR A 4 -49.74 12.28 -44.95
C THR A 4 -48.42 11.62 -44.52
N MET A 5 -48.56 10.47 -43.90
CA MET A 5 -47.54 9.54 -43.41
C MET A 5 -46.88 8.74 -44.59
N ARG A 6 -45.75 8.04 -44.32
CA ARG A 6 -45.17 6.89 -45.08
C ARG A 6 -44.24 7.25 -46.27
N VAL A 7 -43.12 6.59 -46.60
CA VAL A 7 -42.52 5.28 -46.24
C VAL A 7 -41.04 5.24 -46.71
N MET A 8 -40.15 4.74 -45.84
CA MET A 8 -39.06 3.76 -46.04
C MET A 8 -38.28 3.68 -47.37
N LEU A 9 -36.93 3.71 -47.30
CA LEU A 9 -36.10 2.68 -47.94
C LEU A 9 -34.78 2.48 -47.18
N ALA A 10 -34.57 1.25 -46.75
CA ALA A 10 -33.33 0.74 -46.18
C ALA A 10 -32.36 0.35 -47.31
N ALA A 11 -31.07 0.61 -47.12
CA ALA A 11 -30.00 -0.12 -47.79
C ALA A 11 -28.85 -0.34 -46.79
N SER A 12 -28.76 -1.58 -46.35
CA SER A 12 -27.79 -2.17 -45.45
C SER A 12 -26.41 -2.24 -46.10
N LEU A 13 -25.34 -2.01 -45.34
CA LEU A 13 -24.11 -2.80 -45.50
C LEU A 13 -23.55 -3.13 -44.12
N VAL A 14 -23.49 -4.44 -43.87
CA VAL A 14 -23.13 -5.11 -42.64
C VAL A 14 -21.62 -5.38 -42.66
N LEU A 15 -20.95 -5.27 -41.50
CA LEU A 15 -20.06 -6.28 -40.88
C LEU A 15 -18.84 -5.65 -40.20
N GLY A 16 -18.87 -5.73 -38.87
CA GLY A 16 -17.75 -5.51 -37.97
C GLY A 16 -18.08 -6.06 -36.59
N PHE A 17 -18.42 -7.35 -36.50
CA PHE A 17 -18.46 -8.06 -35.22
C PHE A 17 -17.02 -8.27 -34.74
N THR A 18 -16.57 -7.44 -33.81
CA THR A 18 -15.59 -7.85 -32.80
C THR A 18 -16.34 -7.97 -31.48
N ALA A 19 -16.71 -9.20 -31.18
CA ALA A 19 -17.11 -9.60 -29.85
C ALA A 19 -15.90 -9.50 -28.92
N CYS A 20 -15.90 -8.55 -27.99
CA CYS A 20 -15.16 -8.69 -26.74
C CYS A 20 -16.08 -8.35 -25.57
N LYS A 21 -16.09 -9.29 -24.62
CA LYS A 21 -16.87 -9.33 -23.40
C LYS A 21 -16.84 -8.00 -22.65
N LYS A 22 -18.02 -7.70 -22.07
CA LYS A 22 -18.23 -7.18 -20.71
C LYS A 22 -16.95 -7.18 -19.86
N GLU A 23 -16.39 -5.99 -19.67
CA GLU A 23 -15.63 -5.66 -18.48
C GLU A 23 -16.28 -4.40 -17.92
N GLU A 24 -17.02 -4.61 -16.85
CA GLU A 24 -17.54 -3.57 -15.98
C GLU A 24 -16.32 -2.85 -15.46
N ALA A 25 -16.09 -1.63 -15.96
CA ALA A 25 -15.00 -0.80 -15.50
C ALA A 25 -15.17 -0.60 -14.00
N ALA A 26 -14.33 -1.30 -13.23
CA ALA A 26 -14.09 -0.96 -11.84
C ALA A 26 -13.80 0.55 -11.81
N PRO A 27 -14.34 1.29 -10.81
CA PRO A 27 -14.09 2.72 -10.71
C PRO A 27 -12.58 2.94 -10.80
N ALA A 28 -12.17 3.73 -11.79
CA ALA A 28 -10.78 4.13 -11.94
C ALA A 28 -10.36 4.76 -10.62
N ALA A 29 -9.50 4.07 -9.89
CA ALA A 29 -8.71 4.70 -8.85
C ALA A 29 -8.04 5.90 -9.53
N GLU A 30 -8.34 7.10 -9.03
CA GLU A 30 -7.64 8.31 -9.43
C GLU A 30 -6.15 7.99 -9.46
N ALA A 31 -5.52 8.12 -10.63
CA ALA A 31 -4.14 7.71 -10.82
C ALA A 31 -3.24 8.55 -9.90
N GLN A 32 -2.99 8.04 -8.70
CA GLN A 32 -2.08 8.63 -7.74
C GLN A 32 -0.71 8.73 -8.41
N GLN A 33 -0.12 9.93 -8.34
CA GLN A 33 1.16 10.20 -8.98
C GLN A 33 2.20 9.24 -8.41
N ALA A 34 2.76 8.38 -9.28
CA ALA A 34 3.76 7.41 -8.88
C ALA A 34 4.98 8.15 -8.30
N LEU A 35 5.23 7.93 -7.01
CA LEU A 35 6.40 8.44 -6.34
C LEU A 35 7.59 7.55 -6.70
N VAL A 36 8.73 8.17 -6.97
CA VAL A 36 9.98 7.47 -7.31
C VAL A 36 10.80 7.30 -6.04
N ALA A 37 11.23 6.06 -5.79
CA ALA A 37 12.09 5.71 -4.68
C ALA A 37 13.48 6.38 -4.84
N PRO A 38 14.02 6.96 -3.77
CA PRO A 38 15.38 7.51 -3.76
C PRO A 38 16.45 6.43 -3.90
N ALA A 39 17.69 6.86 -4.14
CA ALA A 39 18.84 5.97 -4.12
C ALA A 39 18.98 5.26 -2.77
N LYS A 40 19.51 4.02 -2.77
CA LYS A 40 19.55 3.17 -1.56
C LYS A 40 20.18 3.83 -0.33
N ASP A 41 21.22 4.63 -0.54
CA ASP A 41 21.97 5.30 0.54
C ASP A 41 21.50 6.74 0.83
N ASP A 42 20.43 7.21 0.18
CA ASP A 42 19.86 8.55 0.41
C ASP A 42 18.87 8.55 1.59
N ASP A 43 19.40 8.56 2.82
CA ASP A 43 18.58 8.61 4.05
C ASP A 43 17.53 9.74 4.03
N ALA A 44 17.96 10.97 3.67
CA ALA A 44 17.09 12.13 3.66
C ALA A 44 15.98 12.01 2.60
N GLY A 45 16.31 11.50 1.42
CA GLY A 45 15.33 11.18 0.38
C GLY A 45 14.32 10.15 0.87
N TRP A 46 14.81 9.06 1.48
CA TRP A 46 13.95 7.94 1.91
C TRP A 46 12.96 8.34 3.00
N ARG A 47 13.34 9.22 3.93
CA ARG A 47 12.42 9.77 4.93
C ARG A 47 11.28 10.57 4.30
N LYS A 48 11.59 11.41 3.30
CA LYS A 48 10.57 12.19 2.57
C LYS A 48 9.68 11.29 1.72
N TYR A 49 10.28 10.31 1.04
CA TYR A 49 9.56 9.34 0.23
C TYR A 49 8.56 8.54 1.08
N LEU A 50 9.01 7.98 2.21
CA LEU A 50 8.15 7.26 3.15
C LEU A 50 6.96 8.13 3.61
N GLN A 51 7.22 9.38 4.00
CA GLN A 51 6.16 10.29 4.43
C GLN A 51 5.13 10.53 3.30
N ALA A 52 5.60 10.79 2.08
CA ALA A 52 4.75 11.05 0.94
C ALA A 52 3.89 9.82 0.56
N VAL A 53 4.51 8.63 0.51
CA VAL A 53 3.79 7.38 0.23
C VAL A 53 2.77 7.08 1.33
N ALA A 54 3.12 7.26 2.61
CA ALA A 54 2.18 7.05 3.71
C ALA A 54 0.96 7.97 3.57
N VAL A 55 1.16 9.25 3.27
CA VAL A 55 0.08 10.22 3.04
C VAL A 55 -0.81 9.83 1.86
N GLN A 56 -0.23 9.43 0.72
CA GLN A 56 -1.01 8.97 -0.44
C GLN A 56 -1.87 7.74 -0.14
N ASN A 57 -1.46 6.92 0.83
CA ASN A 57 -2.13 5.68 1.20
C ASN A 57 -3.05 5.80 2.42
N MET A 58 -3.33 7.01 2.94
CA MET A 58 -4.18 7.21 4.12
C MET A 58 -5.62 6.73 3.93
N GLY A 59 -6.17 6.82 2.71
CA GLY A 59 -7.56 6.48 2.45
C GLY A 59 -8.51 7.27 3.34
N ASN A 60 -9.25 6.59 4.22
CA ASN A 60 -10.19 7.21 5.15
C ASN A 60 -9.56 7.55 6.53
N ILE A 61 -8.29 7.23 6.74
CA ILE A 61 -7.59 7.55 7.98
C ILE A 61 -7.30 9.04 8.01
N THR A 62 -7.68 9.70 9.10
CA THR A 62 -7.44 11.13 9.32
C THR A 62 -6.35 11.40 10.35
N ASN A 63 -6.02 10.40 11.17
CA ASN A 63 -4.91 10.48 12.12
C ASN A 63 -3.56 10.46 11.38
N ASN A 64 -2.57 11.16 11.94
CA ASN A 64 -1.21 11.09 11.41
C ASN A 64 -0.69 9.64 11.42
N PRO A 65 -0.05 9.18 10.33
CA PRO A 65 0.46 7.82 10.26
C PRO A 65 1.65 7.64 11.22
N TYR A 66 1.73 6.46 11.86
CA TYR A 66 2.91 6.04 12.60
C TYR A 66 3.94 5.48 11.62
N LEU A 67 5.02 6.23 11.39
CA LEU A 67 6.07 5.87 10.45
C LEU A 67 7.16 5.05 11.16
N TYR A 68 7.36 3.82 10.69
CA TYR A 68 8.50 2.99 11.07
C TYR A 68 9.51 2.98 9.92
N TYR A 69 10.64 3.63 10.18
CA TYR A 69 11.70 3.84 9.20
C TYR A 69 12.99 3.18 9.67
N LEU A 70 13.69 2.52 8.75
CA LEU A 70 15.08 2.11 8.95
C LEU A 70 15.97 2.97 8.06
N VAL A 71 17.05 3.51 8.63
CA VAL A 71 18.12 4.16 7.87
C VAL A 71 18.74 3.17 6.86
N PRO A 72 19.43 3.65 5.82
CA PRO A 72 20.17 2.76 4.92
C PRO A 72 21.14 1.85 5.67
N GLU A 73 21.34 0.61 5.17
CA GLU A 73 22.29 -0.35 5.77
C GLU A 73 23.74 0.12 5.75
N SER A 74 24.07 1.12 4.94
CA SER A 74 25.38 1.77 4.90
C SER A 74 25.63 2.72 6.08
N ASP A 75 24.60 3.07 6.86
CA ASP A 75 24.76 3.84 8.10
C ASP A 75 25.58 3.02 9.11
N PRO A 76 26.68 3.58 9.68
CA PRO A 76 27.56 2.83 10.58
C PRO A 76 26.87 2.43 11.90
N GLU A 77 25.75 3.07 12.24
CA GLU A 77 24.94 2.74 13.42
C GLU A 77 23.69 1.93 13.05
N PHE A 78 23.58 1.42 11.81
CA PHE A 78 22.40 0.71 11.32
C PHE A 78 21.93 -0.36 12.30
N ALA A 79 22.82 -1.22 12.80
CA ALA A 79 22.46 -2.29 13.73
C ALA A 79 21.82 -1.75 15.01
N ALA A 80 22.40 -0.73 15.63
CA ALA A 80 21.86 -0.14 16.86
C ALA A 80 20.52 0.57 16.62
N LYS A 81 20.37 1.25 15.47
CA LYS A 81 19.11 1.92 15.08
C LYS A 81 18.02 0.91 14.74
N TYR A 82 18.38 -0.20 14.09
CA TYR A 82 17.50 -1.31 13.78
C TYR A 82 16.90 -1.91 15.05
N GLU A 83 17.74 -2.29 16.02
CA GLU A 83 17.26 -2.88 17.29
C GLU A 83 16.29 -1.93 18.02
N ARG A 84 16.63 -0.63 18.11
CA ARG A 84 15.72 0.36 18.71
C ARG A 84 14.38 0.45 17.97
N GLN A 85 14.40 0.34 16.63
CA GLN A 85 13.18 0.39 15.84
C GLN A 85 12.33 -0.88 16.04
N VAL A 86 12.96 -2.05 16.15
CA VAL A 86 12.31 -3.32 16.50
C VAL A 86 11.67 -3.21 17.88
N GLU A 87 12.40 -2.73 18.88
CA GLU A 87 11.89 -2.53 20.24
C GLU A 87 10.69 -1.57 20.25
N SER A 88 10.81 -0.42 19.58
CA SER A 88 9.75 0.58 19.49
C SER A 88 8.50 0.03 18.82
N ALA A 89 8.65 -0.66 17.68
CA ALA A 89 7.53 -1.26 16.95
C ALA A 89 6.85 -2.36 17.77
N THR A 90 7.64 -3.28 18.34
CA THR A 90 7.14 -4.39 19.17
C THR A 90 6.38 -3.86 20.38
N ALA A 91 6.93 -2.85 21.07
CA ALA A 91 6.27 -2.26 22.24
C ALA A 91 4.97 -1.54 21.85
N ALA A 92 4.95 -0.82 20.73
CA ALA A 92 3.74 -0.13 20.27
C ALA A 92 2.64 -1.11 19.84
N ILE A 93 2.98 -2.10 19.02
CA ILE A 93 2.04 -3.12 18.54
C ILE A 93 1.55 -3.99 19.70
N GLY A 94 2.44 -4.35 20.64
CA GLY A 94 2.09 -5.14 21.82
C GLY A 94 1.11 -4.45 22.78
N ARG A 95 1.03 -3.10 22.76
CA ARG A 95 -0.01 -2.34 23.49
C ARG A 95 -1.36 -2.32 22.76
N GLY A 96 -1.42 -2.86 21.55
CA GLY A 96 -2.57 -2.75 20.66
C GLY A 96 -2.59 -1.43 19.88
N VAL A 97 -3.15 -1.48 18.68
CA VAL A 97 -3.32 -0.31 17.80
C VAL A 97 -4.80 -0.11 17.56
N SER A 98 -5.31 1.08 17.90
CA SER A 98 -6.74 1.36 17.78
C SER A 98 -7.17 1.50 16.31
N PRO A 99 -8.41 1.12 15.97
CA PRO A 99 -8.98 1.36 14.64
C PRO A 99 -8.88 2.84 14.23
N GLY A 100 -8.79 3.09 12.93
CA GLY A 100 -8.61 4.44 12.39
C GLY A 100 -7.17 4.97 12.47
N ASN A 101 -6.20 4.12 12.82
CA ASN A 101 -4.77 4.44 12.76
C ASN A 101 -4.08 3.70 11.61
N MET A 102 -2.97 4.27 11.15
CA MET A 102 -2.09 3.69 10.16
C MET A 102 -0.72 3.41 10.74
N LEU A 103 -0.16 2.23 10.45
CA LEU A 103 1.26 1.95 10.58
C LEU A 103 1.87 1.88 9.18
N ALA A 104 2.88 2.71 8.89
CA ALA A 104 3.59 2.66 7.62
C ALA A 104 5.04 2.24 7.86
N PHE A 105 5.45 1.13 7.24
CA PHE A 105 6.79 0.56 7.35
C PHE A 105 7.52 0.76 6.03
N GLY A 106 8.67 1.43 6.03
CA GLY A 106 9.46 1.58 4.80
C GLY A 106 10.92 1.92 5.01
N SER A 107 11.75 1.45 4.09
CA SER A 107 13.20 1.67 4.09
C SER A 107 13.79 1.20 2.75
N SER A 108 15.01 1.67 2.45
CA SER A 108 15.86 1.08 1.42
C SER A 108 16.43 -0.29 1.80
N ALA A 109 16.36 -0.65 3.08
CA ALA A 109 16.70 -1.96 3.65
C ALA A 109 15.47 -2.86 3.70
N SER A 110 14.83 -3.12 2.55
CA SER A 110 13.53 -3.80 2.44
C SER A 110 13.44 -5.10 3.25
N SER A 111 14.41 -6.00 3.09
CA SER A 111 14.38 -7.30 3.78
C SER A 111 14.54 -7.17 5.29
N LYS A 112 15.31 -6.18 5.76
CA LYS A 112 15.42 -5.85 7.19
C LYS A 112 14.13 -5.25 7.74
N MET A 113 13.42 -4.44 6.96
CA MET A 113 12.11 -3.95 7.35
C MET A 113 11.11 -5.10 7.52
N ALA A 114 11.15 -6.09 6.64
CA ALA A 114 10.31 -7.27 6.77
C ALA A 114 10.70 -8.17 7.97
N ASP A 115 11.99 -8.29 8.31
CA ASP A 115 12.45 -8.95 9.56
C ASP A 115 11.91 -8.23 10.82
N LEU A 116 11.90 -6.89 10.78
CA LEU A 116 11.32 -6.07 11.84
C LEU A 116 9.82 -6.29 11.97
N ILE A 117 9.07 -6.32 10.85
CA ILE A 117 7.63 -6.60 10.85
C ILE A 117 7.35 -7.98 11.42
N GLU A 118 8.08 -9.01 11.01
CA GLU A 118 7.96 -10.37 11.54
C GLU A 118 8.11 -10.40 13.06
N THR A 119 9.13 -9.71 13.57
CA THR A 119 9.40 -9.63 15.00
C THR A 119 8.31 -8.86 15.74
N ALA A 120 7.92 -7.69 15.23
CA ALA A 120 6.99 -6.80 15.91
C ALA A 120 5.54 -7.32 15.92
N PHE A 121 5.16 -8.09 14.90
CA PHE A 121 3.84 -8.74 14.81
C PHE A 121 3.78 -10.11 15.50
N LYS A 122 4.91 -10.59 16.04
CA LYS A 122 4.95 -11.85 16.78
C LYS A 122 3.99 -11.80 17.97
N GLY A 123 3.01 -12.69 17.98
CA GLY A 123 2.04 -12.81 19.07
C GLY A 123 0.85 -11.84 18.99
N VAL A 124 0.75 -11.04 17.93
CA VAL A 124 -0.47 -10.28 17.63
C VAL A 124 -1.61 -11.26 17.39
N GLN A 125 -2.72 -11.07 18.10
CA GLN A 125 -3.87 -11.96 18.03
C GLN A 125 -4.62 -11.75 16.72
N ALA A 126 -5.22 -12.84 16.21
CA ALA A 126 -6.06 -12.76 15.03
C ALA A 126 -7.17 -11.72 15.23
N ASP A 127 -7.50 -10.99 14.17
CA ASP A 127 -8.55 -9.97 14.14
C ASP A 127 -8.40 -8.78 15.12
N SER A 128 -7.31 -8.69 15.88
CA SER A 128 -7.10 -7.63 16.88
C SER A 128 -6.83 -6.25 16.28
N MET A 129 -6.54 -6.16 14.99
CA MET A 129 -6.20 -4.94 14.27
C MET A 129 -7.25 -4.54 13.22
N LYS A 130 -8.49 -5.03 13.34
CA LYS A 130 -9.60 -4.63 12.46
C LYS A 130 -9.75 -3.11 12.42
N GLY A 131 -9.78 -2.54 11.23
CA GLY A 131 -9.87 -1.09 11.01
C GLY A 131 -8.56 -0.33 11.23
N VAL A 132 -7.45 -1.02 11.48
CA VAL A 132 -6.09 -0.47 11.36
C VAL A 132 -5.61 -0.71 9.94
N ARG A 133 -4.90 0.26 9.36
CA ARG A 133 -4.19 0.08 8.10
C ARG A 133 -2.71 -0.17 8.33
N VAL A 134 -2.15 -1.14 7.63
CA VAL A 134 -0.72 -1.42 7.62
C VAL A 134 -0.22 -1.26 6.19
N VAL A 135 0.67 -0.30 5.98
CA VAL A 135 1.30 -0.03 4.68
C VAL A 135 2.73 -0.52 4.72
N TYR A 136 3.09 -1.43 3.82
CA TYR A 136 4.46 -1.86 3.61
C TYR A 136 5.02 -1.25 2.33
N ILE A 137 6.16 -0.58 2.44
CA ILE A 137 6.82 0.17 1.38
C ILE A 137 8.22 -0.39 1.21
N GLY A 138 8.43 -1.19 0.16
CA GLY A 138 9.67 -1.94 -0.02
C GLY A 138 9.69 -2.75 -1.30
N ASP A 139 10.55 -3.75 -1.36
CA ASP A 139 10.77 -4.58 -2.54
C ASP A 139 9.63 -5.59 -2.71
N ALA A 140 9.21 -5.83 -3.95
CA ALA A 140 8.17 -6.82 -4.25
C ALA A 140 8.54 -8.24 -3.82
N ALA A 141 9.83 -8.55 -3.72
CA ALA A 141 10.32 -9.85 -3.25
C ALA A 141 9.92 -10.15 -1.79
N ASP A 142 9.74 -9.12 -0.96
CA ASP A 142 9.40 -9.26 0.46
C ASP A 142 7.89 -9.21 0.73
N ASN A 143 7.09 -8.75 -0.24
CA ASN A 143 5.65 -8.52 -0.07
C ASN A 143 4.91 -9.77 0.42
N ALA A 144 5.09 -10.92 -0.22
CA ALA A 144 4.35 -12.14 0.13
C ALA A 144 4.61 -12.59 1.57
N ARG A 145 5.86 -12.43 2.04
CA ARG A 145 6.26 -12.70 3.42
C ARG A 145 5.55 -11.75 4.38
N VAL A 146 5.63 -10.44 4.14
CA VAL A 146 5.01 -9.42 4.99
C VAL A 146 3.48 -9.58 5.04
N GLN A 147 2.85 -9.81 3.88
CA GLN A 147 1.41 -10.01 3.79
C GLN A 147 0.95 -11.20 4.64
N THR A 148 1.69 -12.32 4.62
CA THR A 148 1.38 -13.52 5.40
C THR A 148 1.43 -13.26 6.91
N ILE A 149 2.32 -12.37 7.36
CA ILE A 149 2.45 -11.96 8.77
C ILE A 149 1.28 -11.07 9.20
N VAL A 150 0.91 -10.09 8.36
CA VAL A 150 -0.04 -9.03 8.72
C VAL A 150 -1.50 -9.45 8.54
N GLN A 151 -1.82 -10.19 7.48
CA GLN A 151 -3.21 -10.56 7.13
C GLN A 151 -4.01 -11.20 8.27
N PRO A 152 -3.46 -12.14 9.08
CA PRO A 152 -4.21 -12.76 10.18
C PRO A 152 -4.70 -11.77 11.24
N THR A 153 -4.05 -10.61 11.39
CA THR A 153 -4.43 -9.59 12.37
C THR A 153 -5.76 -8.88 12.03
N GLY A 154 -6.26 -9.05 10.81
CA GLY A 154 -7.44 -8.35 10.30
C GLY A 154 -7.20 -6.89 9.91
N ALA A 155 -5.94 -6.44 9.90
CA ALA A 155 -5.57 -5.12 9.39
C ALA A 155 -5.78 -5.02 7.87
N ASP A 156 -6.11 -3.83 7.40
CA ASP A 156 -6.12 -3.49 5.97
C ASP A 156 -4.67 -3.36 5.49
N TYR A 157 -4.18 -4.37 4.78
CA TYR A 157 -2.80 -4.44 4.31
C TYR A 157 -2.66 -3.84 2.91
N ILE A 158 -1.77 -2.86 2.78
CA ILE A 158 -1.40 -2.22 1.52
C ILE A 158 0.08 -2.46 1.26
N PHE A 159 0.40 -2.97 0.08
CA PHE A 159 1.78 -3.03 -0.41
C PHE A 159 2.02 -1.92 -1.43
N VAL A 160 3.13 -1.20 -1.25
CA VAL A 160 3.65 -0.23 -2.21
C VAL A 160 5.07 -0.66 -2.57
N GLU A 161 5.29 -0.96 -3.84
CA GLU A 161 6.63 -1.27 -4.31
C GLU A 161 7.49 -0.01 -4.36
N ALA A 162 8.68 -0.05 -3.78
CA ALA A 162 9.65 1.02 -3.89
C ALA A 162 10.40 0.92 -5.22
N LYS A 163 10.07 1.81 -6.17
CA LYS A 163 10.59 1.84 -7.54
C LYS A 163 11.06 3.22 -7.94
#